data_AF-A0A7S1AYZ1-F1
#
_entry.id   AF-A0A7S1AYZ1-F1
#
_cell.length_a   1.000
_cell.length_b   1.000
_cell.length_c   1.000
_cell.angle_alpha   90.00
_cell.angle_beta   90.00
_cell.angle_gamma   90.00
#
_symmetry.space_group_name_H-M   'P 1'
#
loop_
_entity.id
_entity.type
_entity.pdbx_description
1 polymer ?
#
loop_
_entity_poly.entity_id
_entity_poly.type
_entity_poly.pdbx_seq_one_letter_code
_entity_poly.pdbx_strand_id
1 'polypeptide(L)'
;PNFMDVFTWSLPFVIEKVTEMLYQILQPDDKVVQDDELPPLPLALNSICRESLSTEGNRAVDLAYQLSRRADGTQEEVSAHDRIRKKVKTIGRMARMFKTLRQENETVIRLKGVCPGHRLAPGLLLAGKDRMRSELEV
;
A
#
# COMPACT_ATOMS: atom_id res chain seq x y z
N PRO A 1 -17.82 4.47 -34.30
CA PRO A 1 -17.02 4.77 -33.09
C PRO A 1 -17.17 3.62 -32.07
N ASN A 2 -16.09 2.86 -31.86
CA ASN A 2 -16.11 1.57 -31.15
C ASN A 2 -16.67 1.70 -29.72
N PHE A 3 -17.89 1.20 -29.52
CA PHE A 3 -18.50 0.97 -28.20
C PHE A 3 -17.76 -0.19 -27.53
N MET A 4 -16.57 0.10 -27.02
CA MET A 4 -15.79 -0.86 -26.24
C MET A 4 -16.53 -1.19 -24.95
N ASP A 5 -16.41 -2.44 -24.54
CA ASP A 5 -16.98 -2.96 -23.31
C ASP A 5 -16.46 -2.17 -22.10
N VAL A 6 -17.34 -1.85 -21.15
CA VAL A 6 -17.00 -1.13 -19.92
C VAL A 6 -15.95 -1.87 -19.11
N PHE A 7 -15.91 -3.20 -19.26
CA PHE A 7 -14.86 -4.04 -18.70
C PHE A 7 -13.49 -3.72 -19.29
N THR A 8 -13.37 -3.51 -20.60
CA THR A 8 -12.10 -3.17 -21.24
C THR A 8 -11.57 -1.80 -20.82
N TRP A 9 -12.45 -0.85 -20.53
CA TRP A 9 -12.05 0.47 -20.02
C TRP A 9 -11.71 0.48 -18.53
N SER A 10 -12.40 -0.35 -17.73
CA SER A 10 -12.20 -0.39 -16.28
C SER A 10 -11.08 -1.33 -15.85
N LEU A 11 -10.73 -2.34 -16.65
CA LEU A 11 -9.72 -3.36 -16.30
C LEU A 11 -8.36 -2.76 -15.90
N PRO A 12 -7.77 -1.79 -16.65
CA PRO A 12 -6.47 -1.23 -16.29
C PRO A 12 -6.50 -0.54 -14.92
N PHE A 13 -7.57 0.21 -14.63
CA PHE A 13 -7.75 0.89 -13.36
C PHE A 13 -7.95 -0.10 -12.19
N VAL A 14 -8.75 -1.14 -12.41
CA VAL A 14 -8.97 -2.19 -11.39
C VAL A 14 -7.67 -2.92 -11.08
N ILE A 15 -6.91 -3.32 -12.11
CA ILE A 15 -5.61 -3.98 -11.94
C ILE A 15 -4.67 -3.08 -11.14
N GLU A 16 -4.54 -1.81 -11.50
CA GLU A 16 -3.69 -0.84 -10.79
C GLU A 16 -4.03 -0.73 -9.30
N LYS A 17 -5.32 -0.60 -8.95
CA LYS A 17 -5.70 -0.44 -7.54
C LYS A 17 -5.56 -1.74 -6.75
N VAL A 18 -5.83 -2.90 -7.37
CA VAL A 18 -5.64 -4.20 -6.74
C VAL A 18 -4.14 -4.46 -6.51
N THR A 19 -3.28 -4.19 -7.49
CA THR A 19 -1.83 -4.36 -7.33
C THR A 19 -1.23 -3.38 -6.32
N GLU A 20 -1.69 -2.12 -6.27
CA GLU A 20 -1.29 -1.17 -5.22
C GLU A 20 -1.66 -1.65 -3.81
N MET A 21 -2.84 -2.25 -3.64
CA MET A 21 -3.25 -2.84 -2.37
C MET A 21 -2.39 -4.06 -2.03
N LEU A 22 -2.22 -4.97 -3.00
CA LEU A 22 -1.39 -6.16 -2.81
C LEU A 22 0.04 -5.79 -2.47
N TYR A 23 0.64 -4.81 -3.14
CA TYR A 23 1.98 -4.31 -2.84
C TYR A 23 2.10 -3.80 -1.39
N GLN A 24 1.11 -3.04 -0.92
CA GLN A 24 1.08 -2.53 0.45
C GLN A 24 0.78 -3.59 1.52
N ILE A 25 0.13 -4.69 1.14
CA ILE A 25 -0.09 -5.85 2.00
C ILE A 25 1.17 -6.70 2.06
N LEU A 26 1.78 -6.96 0.90
CA LEU A 26 2.90 -7.88 0.75
C LEU A 26 4.18 -7.30 1.33
N GLN A 27 4.38 -5.97 1.27
CA GLN A 27 5.57 -5.26 1.78
C GLN A 27 6.82 -6.12 1.60
N PRO A 28 7.22 -6.44 0.35
CA PRO A 28 8.43 -7.22 0.13
C PRO A 28 9.53 -6.54 0.94
N ASP A 29 10.14 -7.28 1.87
CA ASP A 29 11.10 -6.71 2.78
C ASP A 29 12.16 -5.97 1.96
N ASP A 30 12.32 -4.67 2.19
CA ASP A 30 13.48 -3.90 1.67
C ASP A 30 14.80 -4.48 2.22
N LYS A 31 14.74 -5.46 3.13
CA LYS A 31 15.88 -6.26 3.60
C LYS A 31 16.56 -7.08 2.50
N VAL A 32 16.05 -7.12 1.26
CA VAL A 32 16.76 -7.77 0.14
C VAL A 32 18.01 -6.96 -0.28
N VAL A 33 18.18 -5.71 0.16
CA VAL A 33 19.43 -4.96 0.00
C VAL A 33 19.75 -4.14 1.25
N GLN A 34 19.96 -4.82 2.38
CA GLN A 34 20.86 -4.26 3.39
C GLN A 34 22.23 -4.86 3.11
N ASP A 35 23.06 -4.10 2.39
CA ASP A 35 24.45 -4.42 2.10
C ASP A 35 25.15 -4.99 3.34
N ASP A 36 25.76 -6.17 3.17
CA ASP A 36 26.88 -6.66 3.98
C ASP A 36 26.73 -6.57 5.51
N GLU A 37 25.82 -7.37 6.10
CA GLU A 37 26.06 -7.85 7.46
C GLU A 37 27.21 -8.88 7.41
N LEU A 38 28.44 -8.38 7.25
CA LEU A 38 29.66 -9.15 7.40
C LEU A 38 29.62 -9.81 8.78
N PRO A 39 29.74 -11.15 8.88
CA PRO A 39 29.74 -11.82 10.17
C PRO A 39 30.82 -11.23 11.08
N PRO A 40 30.55 -11.07 12.39
CA PRO A 40 31.49 -10.45 13.31
C PRO A 40 32.87 -11.12 13.20
N LEU A 41 33.92 -10.32 13.04
CA LEU A 41 35.28 -10.81 12.83
C LEU A 41 35.66 -11.81 13.93
N PRO A 42 36.42 -12.87 13.60
CA PRO A 42 36.87 -13.86 14.57
C PRO A 42 37.49 -13.19 15.80
N LEU A 43 37.15 -13.65 17.01
CA LEU A 43 37.58 -13.04 18.28
C LEU A 43 39.10 -12.80 18.36
N ALA A 44 39.89 -13.66 17.71
CA ALA A 44 41.35 -13.54 17.63
C ALA A 44 41.87 -12.32 16.85
N LEU A 45 41.13 -11.83 15.86
CA LEU A 45 41.48 -10.61 15.11
C LEU A 45 41.08 -9.35 15.89
N ASN A 46 39.99 -9.43 16.65
CA ASN A 46 39.49 -8.33 17.45
C ASN A 46 40.48 -7.95 18.57
N SER A 47 41.15 -8.92 19.20
CA SER A 47 42.20 -8.65 20.19
C SER A 47 43.40 -7.93 19.59
N ILE A 48 43.87 -8.35 18.41
CA ILE A 48 45.03 -7.77 17.72
C ILE A 48 44.74 -6.30 17.33
N CYS A 49 43.56 -6.02 16.80
CA CYS A 49 43.16 -4.66 16.46
C CYS A 49 43.00 -3.77 17.71
N ARG A 50 42.46 -4.32 18.81
CA ARG A 50 42.24 -3.59 20.06
C ARG A 50 43.51 -3.22 20.81
N GLU A 51 44.57 -4.04 20.71
CA GLU A 51 45.87 -3.75 21.33
C GLU A 51 46.55 -2.51 20.73
N SER A 52 46.23 -2.16 19.48
CA SER A 52 46.77 -0.98 18.80
C SER A 52 46.05 0.33 19.16
N LEU A 53 44.89 0.25 19.82
CA LEU A 53 44.09 1.41 20.23
C LEU A 53 44.38 1.82 21.69
N SER A 54 44.33 3.12 21.95
CA SER A 54 44.29 3.65 23.32
C SER A 54 43.09 3.10 24.09
N THR A 55 43.20 3.01 25.41
CA THR A 55 42.12 2.58 26.31
C THR A 55 40.82 3.37 26.08
N GLU A 56 40.94 4.66 25.74
CA GLU A 56 39.79 5.50 25.41
C GLU A 56 39.20 5.19 24.03
N GLY A 57 40.05 4.86 23.04
CA GLY A 57 39.62 4.42 21.72
C GLY A 57 38.84 3.10 21.78
N ASN A 58 39.27 2.16 22.62
CA ASN A 58 38.57 0.91 22.83
C ASN A 58 37.16 1.11 23.45
N ARG A 59 37.03 2.06 24.38
CA ARG A 59 35.72 2.43 24.97
C ARG A 59 34.79 3.08 23.95
N ALA A 60 35.31 3.96 23.09
CA ALA A 60 34.53 4.60 22.04
C ALA A 60 33.95 3.59 21.04
N VAL A 61 34.73 2.57 20.68
CA VAL A 61 34.27 1.48 19.80
C VAL A 61 33.18 0.62 20.45
N ASP A 62 33.33 0.26 21.73
CA ASP A 62 32.29 -0.48 22.47
C ASP A 62 30.99 0.34 22.59
N LEU A 63 31.10 1.64 22.86
CA LEU A 63 29.96 2.53 22.93
C LEU A 63 29.25 2.62 21.57
N ALA A 64 30.00 2.77 20.48
CA ALA A 64 29.46 2.82 19.12
C ALA A 64 28.72 1.52 18.76
N TYR A 65 29.27 0.36 19.13
CA TYR A 65 28.62 -0.94 18.94
C TYR A 65 27.30 -1.06 19.70
N GLN A 66 27.27 -0.62 20.97
CA GLN A 66 26.05 -0.62 21.78
C GLN A 66 24.98 0.33 21.24
N LEU A 67 25.38 1.51 20.77
CA LEU A 67 24.47 2.48 20.16
C LEU A 67 23.89 1.95 18.83
N SER A 68 24.70 1.28 18.01
CA SER A 68 24.24 0.65 16.77
C SER A 68 23.18 -0.42 17.03
N ARG A 69 23.43 -1.34 17.98
CA ARG A 69 22.43 -2.36 18.39
C ARG A 69 21.15 -1.74 18.96
N ARG A 70 21.27 -0.63 19.69
CA ARG A 70 20.11 0.06 20.26
C ARG A 70 19.29 0.79 19.20
N ALA A 71 19.95 1.36 18.19
CA ALA A 71 19.29 1.97 17.05
C ALA A 71 18.52 0.92 16.21
N ASP A 72 19.12 -0.25 16.01
CA ASP A 72 18.53 -1.33 15.21
C ASP A 72 17.23 -1.87 15.83
N GLY A 73 17.24 -2.12 17.15
CA GLY A 73 16.02 -2.51 17.90
C GLY A 73 14.91 -1.45 17.88
N THR A 74 15.26 -0.16 17.81
CA THR A 74 14.26 0.92 17.65
C THR A 74 13.74 1.06 16.23
N GLN A 75 14.54 0.72 15.21
CA GLN A 75 14.10 0.78 13.81
C GLN A 75 13.08 -0.32 13.47
N GLU A 76 13.21 -1.52 14.05
CA GLU A 76 12.24 -2.60 13.85
C GLU A 76 10.85 -2.29 14.42
N GLU A 77 10.78 -1.74 15.64
CA GLU A 77 9.52 -1.30 16.27
C GLU A 77 8.84 -0.16 15.49
N VAL A 78 9.62 0.85 15.06
CA VAL A 78 9.11 1.97 14.26
C VAL A 78 8.63 1.49 12.88
N SER A 79 9.36 0.56 12.26
CA SER A 79 8.98 -0.07 11.00
C SER A 79 7.67 -0.84 11.13
N ALA A 80 7.50 -1.66 12.17
CA ALA A 80 6.25 -2.40 12.41
C ALA A 80 5.02 -1.48 12.51
N HIS A 81 5.14 -0.36 13.23
CA HIS A 81 4.06 0.62 13.35
C HIS A 81 3.73 1.31 12.01
N ASP A 82 4.74 1.67 11.22
CA ASP A 82 4.53 2.26 9.90
C ASP A 82 3.94 1.28 8.88
N ARG A 83 4.29 0.00 8.98
CA ARG A 83 3.71 -1.07 8.16
C ARG A 83 2.20 -1.19 8.41
N ILE A 84 1.76 -1.17 9.67
CA ILE A 84 0.34 -1.23 10.04
C ILE A 84 -0.38 0.04 9.56
N ARG A 85 0.21 1.22 9.76
CA ARG A 85 -0.35 2.50 9.30
C ARG A 85 -0.58 2.52 7.79
N LYS A 86 0.38 2.04 7.00
CA LYS A 86 0.26 1.92 5.53
C LYS A 86 -0.87 0.97 5.13
N LYS A 87 -0.97 -0.20 5.78
CA LYS A 87 -2.05 -1.18 5.53
C LYS A 87 -3.45 -0.58 5.80
N VAL A 88 -3.62 0.12 6.92
CA VAL A 88 -4.89 0.76 7.29
C VAL A 88 -5.25 1.88 6.31
N LYS A 89 -4.28 2.71 5.90
CA LYS A 89 -4.49 3.78 4.90
C LYS A 89 -4.91 3.20 3.55
N THR A 90 -4.27 2.09 3.18
CA THR A 90 -4.64 1.07 2.18
C THR A 90 -6.15 0.85 2.06
N ILE A 91 -6.58 0.08 3.04
CA ILE A 91 -7.91 -0.46 3.20
C ILE A 91 -8.92 0.67 3.36
N GLY A 92 -8.58 1.75 4.08
CA GLY A 92 -9.45 2.91 4.26
C GLY A 92 -9.78 3.64 2.95
N ARG A 93 -8.81 3.78 2.03
CA ARG A 93 -9.07 4.35 0.69
C ARG A 93 -9.96 3.44 -0.13
N MET A 94 -9.69 2.13 -0.13
CA MET A 94 -10.53 1.17 -0.84
C MET A 94 -11.93 1.08 -0.27
N ALA A 95 -12.12 1.10 1.05
CA ALA A 95 -13.43 1.08 1.68
C ALA A 95 -14.30 2.27 1.20
N ARG A 96 -13.69 3.45 1.01
CA ARG A 96 -14.37 4.61 0.43
C ARG A 96 -14.74 4.39 -1.03
N MET A 97 -13.84 3.83 -1.84
CA MET A 97 -14.12 3.49 -3.24
C MET A 97 -15.25 2.45 -3.35
N PHE A 98 -15.19 1.36 -2.57
CA PHE A 98 -16.22 0.32 -2.54
C PHE A 98 -17.58 0.86 -2.09
N LYS A 99 -17.59 1.78 -1.11
CA LYS A 99 -18.82 2.47 -0.71
C LYS A 99 -19.46 3.20 -1.89
N THR A 100 -18.66 3.99 -2.62
CA THR A 100 -19.16 4.72 -3.81
C THR A 100 -19.62 3.75 -4.89
N LEU A 101 -18.82 2.74 -5.25
CA LEU A 101 -19.20 1.72 -6.24
C LEU A 101 -20.52 1.03 -5.87
N ARG A 102 -20.71 0.69 -4.59
CA ARG A 102 -21.95 0.08 -4.12
C ARG A 102 -23.15 1.02 -4.27
N GLN A 103 -23.02 2.27 -3.84
CA GLN A 103 -24.09 3.27 -3.96
C GLN A 103 -24.49 3.53 -5.41
N GLU A 104 -23.51 3.68 -6.29
CA GLU A 104 -23.76 3.90 -7.72
C GLU A 104 -24.36 2.64 -8.37
N ASN A 105 -23.91 1.43 -8.00
CA ASN A 105 -24.52 0.19 -8.49
C ASN A 105 -25.99 0.04 -8.04
N GLU A 106 -26.29 0.32 -6.78
CA GLU A 106 -27.68 0.31 -6.28
C GLU A 106 -28.54 1.34 -7.04
N THR A 107 -28.00 2.51 -7.37
CA THR A 107 -28.68 3.53 -8.17
C THR A 107 -28.99 3.04 -9.58
N VAL A 108 -28.01 2.41 -10.24
CA VAL A 108 -28.17 1.84 -11.59
C VAL A 108 -29.17 0.68 -11.60
N ILE A 109 -29.17 -0.17 -10.57
CA ILE A 109 -30.14 -1.27 -10.44
C ILE A 109 -31.56 -0.72 -10.30
N ARG A 110 -31.77 0.29 -9.43
CA ARG A 110 -33.08 0.92 -9.28
C ARG A 110 -33.54 1.57 -10.59
N LEU A 111 -32.66 2.30 -11.26
CA LEU A 111 -32.93 2.96 -12.54
C LEU A 111 -33.32 1.94 -13.63
N LYS A 112 -32.63 0.79 -13.71
CA LYS A 112 -33.03 -0.31 -14.60
C LYS A 112 -34.43 -0.86 -14.30
N GLY A 113 -34.87 -0.80 -13.04
CA GLY A 113 -36.20 -1.24 -12.63
C GLY A 113 -37.33 -0.30 -13.03
N VAL A 114 -37.07 1.01 -13.16
CA VAL A 114 -38.06 2.02 -13.58
C VAL A 114 -38.09 2.24 -15.10
N CYS A 115 -37.01 1.91 -15.84
CA CYS A 115 -37.02 2.04 -17.30
C CYS A 115 -37.92 0.99 -17.99
N PRO A 116 -38.82 1.40 -18.90
CA PRO A 116 -39.65 0.47 -19.66
C PRO A 116 -38.76 -0.42 -20.54
N GLY A 117 -38.87 -1.75 -20.36
CA GLY A 117 -38.10 -2.74 -21.10
C GLY A 117 -36.77 -3.18 -20.46
N HIS A 118 -36.53 -2.90 -19.17
CA HIS A 118 -35.34 -3.34 -18.40
C HIS A 118 -33.99 -2.92 -19.01
N ARG A 119 -34.00 -1.95 -19.93
CA ARG A 119 -32.81 -1.42 -20.60
C ARG A 119 -32.71 0.07 -20.33
N LEU A 120 -31.51 0.50 -19.97
CA LEU A 120 -31.20 1.92 -19.77
C LEU A 120 -31.15 2.61 -21.15
N ALA A 121 -31.67 3.84 -21.22
CA ALA A 121 -31.56 4.64 -22.42
C ALA A 121 -30.07 4.83 -22.80
N PRO A 122 -29.69 4.64 -24.07
CA PRO A 122 -28.33 4.90 -24.53
C PRO A 122 -27.89 6.33 -24.17
N GLY A 123 -26.69 6.48 -23.62
CA GLY A 123 -26.16 7.79 -23.22
C GLY A 123 -26.68 8.33 -21.88
N LEU A 124 -27.60 7.63 -21.21
CA LEU A 124 -28.08 8.04 -19.87
C LEU A 124 -26.98 8.03 -18.82
N LEU A 125 -26.14 6.99 -18.80
CA LEU A 125 -24.97 6.92 -17.92
C LEU A 125 -23.89 7.95 -18.30
N LEU A 126 -23.80 8.29 -19.59
CA LEU A 126 -22.83 9.26 -20.09
C LEU A 126 -23.20 10.70 -19.70
N ALA A 127 -24.49 10.98 -19.59
CA ALA A 127 -25.00 12.27 -19.12
C ALA A 127 -24.74 12.52 -17.62
N GLY A 128 -24.23 11.52 -16.90
CA GLY A 128 -23.76 11.66 -15.54
C GLY A 128 -24.85 11.51 -14.48
N LYS A 129 -24.45 11.81 -13.25
CA LYS A 129 -25.19 11.49 -12.02
C LYS A 129 -26.52 12.24 -11.90
N ASP A 130 -26.58 13.47 -12.36
CA ASP A 130 -27.78 14.31 -12.22
C ASP A 130 -28.93 13.77 -13.06
N ARG A 131 -28.63 13.30 -14.28
CA ARG A 131 -29.64 12.71 -15.17
C ARG A 131 -30.16 11.36 -14.65
N MET A 132 -29.28 10.53 -14.08
CA MET A 132 -29.69 9.28 -13.44
C MET A 132 -30.62 9.50 -12.23
N ARG A 133 -30.38 10.54 -11.43
CA ARG A 133 -31.24 10.89 -10.30
C ARG A 133 -32.58 11.45 -10.76
N SER A 134 -32.56 12.34 -11.74
CA SER A 134 -33.79 12.91 -12.30
C SER A 134 -34.71 11.84 -12.89
N GLU A 135 -34.17 10.82 -13.56
CA GLU A 135 -34.99 9.70 -14.08
C GLU A 135 -35.44 8.70 -13.01
N LEU A 136 -34.85 8.74 -11.81
CA LEU A 136 -35.27 7.92 -10.67
C LEU A 136 -36.38 8.58 -9.85
N GLU A 137 -36.49 9.91 -9.90
CA GLU A 137 -37.47 10.72 -9.16
C GLU A 137 -38.78 10.96 -9.94
N VAL A 138 -38.83 10.55 -11.21
CA VAL A 138 -40.00 10.62 -12.11
C VAL A 138 -40.82 9.34 -12.00
#